data_AF-A0A1F4A5C2-F1
#
_entry.id   AF-A0A1F4A5C2-F1
#
_cell.length_a   1.000
_cell.length_b   1.000
_cell.length_c   1.000
_cell.angle_alpha   90.00
_cell.angle_beta   90.00
_cell.angle_gamma   90.00
#
_symmetry.space_group_name_H-M   'P 1'
#
loop_
_entity.id
_entity.type
_entity.pdbx_description
1 polymer ?
#
loop_
_entity_poly.entity_id
_entity_poly.type
_entity_poly.pdbx_seq_one_letter_code
_entity_poly.pdbx_strand_id
1 'polypeptide(L)'
;MLLAGVIAATFATTAAAMPAAAAVEQVPGVYPMDCAKWKDKARCAALNRDIKACKDKTDDEWRECMRQPAPTAKFTPPKPRDCSTARNKERCEAHTSALEACKDKLTRAEHRKCIAGQLQAQAPKKN
;
A
#
# COMPACT_ATOMS: atom_id res chain seq x y z
N MET A 1 -29.64 -63.95 10.56
CA MET A 1 -28.38 -64.10 11.32
C MET A 1 -27.23 -63.70 10.41
N LEU A 2 -26.72 -62.47 10.55
CA LEU A 2 -25.30 -62.04 10.40
C LEU A 2 -25.26 -60.52 10.16
N LEU A 3 -25.04 -59.80 11.26
CA LEU A 3 -24.70 -58.37 11.32
C LEU A 3 -23.20 -58.21 11.00
N ALA A 4 -22.85 -57.38 10.02
CA ALA A 4 -21.48 -56.92 9.83
C ALA A 4 -21.42 -55.43 10.22
N GLY A 5 -20.93 -55.19 11.43
CA GLY A 5 -20.81 -53.86 12.04
C GLY A 5 -19.77 -53.00 11.35
N VAL A 6 -20.16 -51.77 11.03
CA VAL A 6 -19.25 -50.70 10.58
C VAL A 6 -18.55 -50.15 11.82
N ILE A 7 -17.25 -50.43 11.96
CA ILE A 7 -16.42 -49.84 13.01
C ILE A 7 -16.10 -48.40 12.58
N ALA A 8 -16.77 -47.44 13.22
CA ALA A 8 -16.41 -46.03 13.13
C ALA A 8 -15.09 -45.81 13.87
N ALA A 9 -13.99 -45.62 13.12
CA ALA A 9 -12.73 -45.15 13.67
C ALA A 9 -12.86 -43.65 13.98
N THR A 10 -13.15 -43.32 15.24
CA THR A 10 -13.02 -41.97 15.77
C THR A 10 -11.53 -41.62 15.85
N PHE A 11 -11.01 -40.97 14.81
CA PHE A 11 -9.75 -40.25 14.92
C PHE A 11 -9.95 -39.09 15.89
N ALA A 12 -9.53 -39.28 17.14
CA ALA A 12 -9.36 -38.21 18.10
C ALA A 12 -8.27 -37.27 17.55
N THR A 13 -8.69 -36.20 16.90
CA THR A 13 -7.82 -35.07 16.58
C THR A 13 -7.44 -34.43 17.90
N THR A 14 -6.23 -34.72 18.38
CA THR A 14 -5.57 -33.90 19.38
C THR A 14 -5.38 -32.52 18.76
N ALA A 15 -6.29 -31.61 19.09
CA ALA A 15 -6.08 -30.19 18.92
C ALA A 15 -4.89 -29.81 19.82
N ALA A 16 -3.68 -29.93 19.28
CA ALA A 16 -2.55 -29.18 19.80
C ALA A 16 -2.98 -27.72 19.71
N ALA A 17 -3.33 -27.14 20.85
CA ALA A 17 -3.49 -25.72 21.03
C ALA A 17 -2.16 -25.09 20.61
N MET A 18 -2.07 -24.68 19.35
CA MET A 18 -1.02 -23.76 18.94
C MET A 18 -1.21 -22.53 19.81
N PRO A 19 -0.14 -22.04 20.48
CA PRO A 19 -0.24 -20.79 21.21
C PRO A 19 -0.76 -19.77 20.20
N ALA A 20 -1.91 -19.18 20.52
CA ALA A 20 -2.46 -18.08 19.78
C ALA A 20 -1.33 -17.08 19.58
N ALA A 21 -0.98 -16.85 18.31
CA ALA A 21 -0.23 -15.69 17.90
C ALA A 21 -1.12 -14.47 18.15
N ALA A 22 -1.23 -14.09 19.43
CA ALA A 22 -1.89 -12.92 19.95
C ALA A 22 -1.08 -12.59 21.21
N ALA A 23 -0.14 -11.67 21.21
CA ALA A 23 -0.17 -10.39 20.56
C ALA A 23 1.18 -10.10 19.89
N VAL A 24 1.15 -9.74 18.60
CA VAL A 24 2.00 -8.61 18.21
C VAL A 24 1.34 -7.44 18.91
N GLU A 25 1.89 -7.15 20.08
CA GLU A 25 1.53 -6.05 20.94
C GLU A 25 1.38 -4.81 20.07
N GLN A 26 0.28 -4.11 20.34
CA GLN A 26 -0.14 -2.89 19.70
C GLN A 26 1.07 -1.99 19.43
N VAL A 27 1.17 -1.46 18.21
CA VAL A 27 1.83 -0.16 18.05
C VAL A 27 0.71 0.88 17.97
N PRO A 28 0.17 1.36 19.11
CA PRO A 28 -0.61 2.57 19.11
C PRO A 28 0.40 3.71 19.00
N GLY A 29 0.78 4.02 17.76
CA GLY A 29 1.68 5.13 17.49
C GLY A 29 0.98 6.48 17.71
N VAL A 30 0.90 6.92 18.97
CA VAL A 30 0.74 8.31 19.44
C VAL A 30 -0.14 9.19 18.53
N TYR A 31 -1.38 8.76 18.31
CA TYR A 31 -2.36 9.56 17.60
C TYR A 31 -3.12 10.48 18.57
N PRO A 32 -3.43 11.73 18.19
CA PRO A 32 -3.07 12.39 16.94
C PRO A 32 -1.59 12.79 16.88
N MET A 33 -0.99 12.78 15.68
CA MET A 33 0.42 13.13 15.50
C MET A 33 0.66 14.64 15.60
N ASP A 34 1.80 15.03 16.18
CA ASP A 34 2.26 16.43 16.22
C ASP A 34 2.77 16.88 14.84
N CYS A 35 1.88 17.53 14.08
CA CYS A 35 2.18 18.02 12.73
C CYS A 35 3.20 19.17 12.69
N ALA A 36 3.57 19.77 13.82
CA ALA A 36 4.63 20.78 13.83
C ALA A 36 6.00 20.19 13.44
N LYS A 37 6.19 18.89 13.68
CA LYS A 37 7.42 18.14 13.41
C LYS A 37 7.50 17.58 11.98
N TRP A 38 6.48 17.79 11.14
CA TRP A 38 6.39 17.19 9.81
C TRP A 38 6.74 18.19 8.70
N LYS A 39 7.54 17.74 7.72
CA LYS A 39 7.89 18.52 6.52
C LYS A 39 6.64 18.90 5.70
N ASP A 40 5.65 18.01 5.67
CA ASP A 40 4.37 18.22 5.00
C ASP A 40 3.24 18.29 6.03
N LYS A 41 2.98 19.51 6.52
CA LYS A 41 1.98 19.77 7.55
C LYS A 41 0.57 19.49 7.07
N ALA A 42 0.27 19.76 5.81
CA ALA A 42 -1.04 19.53 5.21
C ALA A 42 -1.35 18.03 5.13
N ARG A 43 -0.37 17.22 4.73
CA ARG A 43 -0.50 15.76 4.73
C ARG A 43 -0.68 15.19 6.13
N CYS A 44 0.08 15.69 7.12
CA CYS A 44 -0.10 15.27 8.51
C CYS A 44 -1.49 15.61 9.05
N ALA A 45 -1.98 16.84 8.78
CA ALA A 45 -3.32 17.25 9.19
C ALA A 45 -4.43 16.42 8.52
N ALA A 46 -4.26 16.05 7.25
CA ALA A 46 -5.17 15.13 6.57
C ALA A 46 -5.17 13.74 7.23
N LEU A 47 -3.99 13.18 7.48
CA LEU A 47 -3.86 11.88 8.14
C LEU A 47 -4.52 11.86 9.52
N ASN A 48 -4.31 12.90 10.35
CA ASN A 48 -4.97 13.02 11.66
C ASN A 48 -6.50 13.11 11.55
N ARG A 49 -7.06 13.70 10.48
CA ARG A 49 -8.51 13.70 10.24
C ARG A 49 -9.02 12.31 9.92
N ASP A 50 -8.32 11.57 9.06
CA ASP A 50 -8.68 10.20 8.68
C ASP A 50 -8.64 9.27 9.91
N ILE A 51 -7.59 9.38 10.72
CA ILE A 51 -7.46 8.65 11.99
C ILE A 51 -8.62 8.96 12.94
N LYS A 52 -8.97 10.25 13.09
CA LYS A 52 -10.09 10.65 13.95
C LYS A 52 -11.43 10.09 13.44
N ALA A 53 -11.62 10.01 12.12
CA ALA A 53 -12.83 9.46 11.52
C ALA A 53 -12.93 7.94 11.68
N CYS A 54 -11.79 7.24 11.70
CA CYS A 54 -11.74 5.80 11.83
C CYS A 54 -11.67 5.31 13.30
N LYS A 55 -11.56 6.21 14.30
CA LYS A 55 -11.13 5.92 15.69
C LYS A 55 -11.86 4.78 16.41
N ASP A 56 -13.11 4.51 16.03
CA ASP A 56 -13.97 3.51 16.67
C ASP A 56 -13.85 2.12 16.01
N LYS A 57 -12.99 1.97 14.99
CA LYS A 57 -12.74 0.72 14.28
C LYS A 57 -11.48 0.02 14.80
N THR A 58 -11.45 -1.30 14.70
CA THR A 58 -10.30 -2.12 15.10
C THR A 58 -9.77 -2.96 13.94
N ASP A 59 -8.48 -3.31 14.01
CA ASP A 59 -7.80 -4.25 13.11
C ASP A 59 -8.09 -4.08 11.61
N ASP A 60 -8.84 -5.02 11.01
CA ASP A 60 -9.15 -5.02 9.58
C ASP A 60 -10.09 -3.89 9.17
N GLU A 61 -11.06 -3.56 10.01
CA GLU A 61 -11.96 -2.44 9.77
C GLU A 61 -11.21 -1.11 9.81
N TRP A 62 -10.25 -0.98 10.74
CA TRP A 62 -9.38 0.18 10.80
C TRP A 62 -8.51 0.29 9.54
N ARG A 63 -7.86 -0.82 9.13
CA ARG A 63 -7.02 -0.88 7.93
C ARG A 63 -7.80 -0.51 6.67
N GLU A 64 -9.04 -0.99 6.54
CA GLU A 64 -9.89 -0.66 5.41
C GLU A 64 -10.31 0.81 5.43
N CYS A 65 -10.70 1.33 6.59
CA CYS A 65 -11.07 2.74 6.75
C CYS A 65 -9.93 3.69 6.39
N MET A 66 -8.71 3.40 6.87
CA MET A 66 -7.50 4.19 6.59
C MET A 66 -6.97 4.04 5.17
N ARG A 67 -7.41 3.03 4.41
CA ARG A 67 -6.96 2.78 3.03
C ARG A 67 -7.54 3.78 2.04
N GLN A 68 -8.65 4.42 2.40
CA GLN A 68 -9.31 5.39 1.55
C GLN A 68 -8.39 6.59 1.33
N PRO A 69 -7.98 6.90 0.09
CA PRO A 69 -7.23 8.11 -0.16
C PRO A 69 -8.11 9.30 0.22
N ALA A 70 -7.57 10.24 0.99
CA ALA A 70 -8.27 11.49 1.29
C ALA A 70 -8.89 12.04 -0.02
N PRO A 71 -10.23 12.16 -0.12
CA PRO A 71 -10.93 12.35 -1.39
C PRO A 71 -10.59 13.67 -2.09
N THR A 72 -9.87 14.55 -1.41
CA THR A 72 -9.49 15.88 -1.89
C THR A 72 -8.03 15.99 -2.32
N ALA A 73 -7.24 14.92 -2.26
CA ALA A 73 -5.84 14.97 -2.67
C ALA A 73 -5.74 15.06 -4.20
N LYS A 74 -5.77 16.29 -4.73
CA LYS A 74 -5.46 16.58 -6.13
C LYS A 74 -4.09 15.94 -6.45
N PHE A 75 -4.07 15.06 -7.44
CA PHE A 75 -2.83 14.42 -7.85
C PHE A 75 -2.02 15.42 -8.66
N THR A 76 -0.85 15.78 -8.13
CA THR A 76 0.15 16.54 -8.88
C THR A 76 1.20 15.56 -9.40
N PRO A 77 1.40 15.46 -10.72
CA PRO A 77 2.48 14.68 -11.31
C PRO A 77 3.84 15.01 -10.67
N PRO A 78 4.66 14.00 -10.33
CA PRO A 78 6.00 14.23 -9.81
C PRO A 78 6.86 15.01 -10.81
N LYS A 79 7.64 15.97 -10.32
CA LYS A 79 8.62 16.68 -11.15
C LYS A 79 9.78 15.74 -11.51
N PRO A 80 10.38 15.89 -12.70
CA PRO A 80 11.60 15.18 -13.02
C PRO A 80 12.75 15.54 -12.08
N ARG A 81 13.66 14.60 -11.86
CA ARG A 81 14.83 14.78 -10.99
C ARG A 81 16.10 14.89 -11.81
N ASP A 82 17.10 15.55 -11.24
CA ASP A 82 18.45 15.55 -11.79
C ASP A 82 19.04 14.12 -11.74
N CYS A 83 19.52 13.66 -12.89
CA CYS A 83 20.11 12.33 -13.08
C CYS A 83 21.63 12.32 -12.96
N SER A 84 22.29 13.47 -12.77
CA SER A 84 23.74 13.62 -12.74
C SER A 84 24.44 12.71 -11.73
N THR A 85 23.81 12.49 -10.57
CA THR A 85 24.31 11.66 -9.46
C THR A 85 23.61 10.30 -9.36
N ALA A 86 22.76 9.94 -10.32
CA ALA A 86 22.02 8.69 -10.27
C ALA A 86 22.94 7.48 -10.53
N ARG A 87 22.83 6.44 -9.68
CA ARG A 87 23.56 5.17 -9.84
C ARG A 87 23.36 4.52 -11.22
N ASN A 88 22.20 4.70 -11.81
CA ASN A 88 21.91 4.32 -13.19
C ASN A 88 21.29 5.53 -13.89
N LYS A 89 22.09 6.20 -14.74
CA LYS A 89 21.70 7.42 -15.46
C LYS A 89 20.63 7.13 -16.50
N GLU A 90 20.81 6.09 -17.31
CA GLU A 90 19.88 5.70 -18.37
C GLU A 90 18.46 5.44 -17.83
N ARG A 91 18.33 4.67 -16.74
CA ARG A 91 17.04 4.42 -16.09
C ARG A 91 16.46 5.69 -15.47
N CYS A 92 17.30 6.59 -14.97
CA CYS A 92 16.84 7.87 -14.44
C CYS A 92 16.28 8.76 -15.56
N GLU A 93 17.01 8.88 -16.66
CA GLU A 93 16.63 9.68 -17.82
C GLU A 93 15.37 9.13 -18.47
N ALA A 94 15.24 7.82 -18.68
CA ALA A 94 14.02 7.18 -19.16
C ALA A 94 12.80 7.53 -18.30
N HIS A 95 12.96 7.49 -16.97
CA HIS A 95 11.89 7.85 -16.04
C HIS A 95 11.58 9.35 -16.05
N THR A 96 12.60 10.22 -16.15
CA THR A 96 12.44 11.68 -16.26
C THR A 96 11.70 12.04 -17.55
N SER A 97 12.07 11.44 -18.69
CA SER A 97 11.38 11.60 -19.97
C SER A 97 9.93 11.12 -19.90
N ALA A 98 9.67 10.00 -19.24
CA ALA A 98 8.30 9.51 -19.03
C ALA A 98 7.48 10.49 -18.17
N LEU A 99 8.05 11.08 -17.11
CA LEU A 99 7.38 12.10 -16.29
C LEU A 99 6.99 13.32 -17.10
N GLU A 100 7.87 13.81 -17.97
CA GLU A 100 7.55 14.93 -18.87
C GLU A 100 6.45 14.59 -19.88
N ALA A 101 6.48 13.39 -20.47
CA ALA A 101 5.45 12.94 -21.41
C ALA A 101 4.07 12.75 -20.76
N CYS A 102 4.04 12.48 -19.45
CA CYS A 102 2.81 12.16 -18.70
C CYS A 102 2.35 13.29 -17.77
N LYS A 103 2.93 14.49 -17.86
CA LYS A 103 2.63 15.62 -16.97
C LYS A 103 1.19 16.13 -17.05
N ASP A 104 0.50 15.87 -18.16
CA ASP A 104 -0.89 16.29 -18.35
C ASP A 104 -1.90 15.29 -17.75
N LYS A 105 -1.43 14.17 -17.19
CA LYS A 105 -2.29 13.17 -16.54
C LYS A 105 -2.61 13.60 -15.11
N LEU A 106 -3.77 14.24 -14.95
CA LEU A 106 -4.21 14.83 -13.68
C LEU A 106 -4.78 13.81 -12.68
N THR A 107 -5.03 12.57 -13.10
CA THR A 107 -5.36 11.49 -12.17
C THR A 107 -4.17 10.57 -11.93
N ARG A 108 -4.02 10.11 -10.68
CA ARG A 108 -2.95 9.17 -10.30
C ARG A 108 -2.98 7.89 -11.14
N ALA A 109 -4.18 7.38 -11.43
CA ALA A 109 -4.37 6.16 -12.20
C ALA A 109 -3.89 6.34 -13.65
N GLU A 110 -4.32 7.40 -14.33
CA GLU A 110 -3.89 7.68 -15.70
C GLU A 110 -2.41 7.99 -15.79
N HIS A 111 -1.87 8.76 -14.84
CA HIS A 111 -0.44 9.06 -14.80
C HIS A 111 0.39 7.79 -14.66
N ARG A 112 0.02 6.88 -13.74
CA ARG A 112 0.73 5.60 -13.57
C ARG A 112 0.68 4.74 -14.83
N LYS A 113 -0.48 4.64 -15.47
CA LYS A 113 -0.65 3.91 -16.73
C LYS A 113 0.23 4.50 -17.84
N CYS A 114 0.27 5.83 -17.94
CA CYS A 114 1.09 6.54 -18.92
C CYS A 114 2.59 6.27 -18.70
N ILE A 115 3.10 6.44 -17.47
CA ILE A 115 4.52 6.17 -17.16
C ILE A 115 4.90 4.73 -17.47
N ALA A 116 4.06 3.77 -17.09
CA ALA A 116 4.31 2.36 -17.37
C ALA A 116 4.41 2.10 -18.89
N GLY A 117 3.49 2.68 -19.68
CA GLY A 117 3.53 2.57 -21.14
C GLY A 117 4.79 3.22 -21.75
N GLN A 118 5.18 4.40 -21.28
CA GLN A 118 6.40 5.08 -21.75
C GLN A 118 7.67 4.25 -21.49
N LEU A 119 7.81 3.71 -20.28
CA LEU A 119 8.97 2.89 -19.92
C LEU A 119 9.00 1.55 -20.66
N GLN A 120 7.83 0.96 -20.94
CA GLN A 120 7.74 -0.27 -21.75
C GLN A 120 8.11 -0.02 -23.21
N ALA A 121 7.70 1.11 -23.79
CA ALA A 121 8.05 1.48 -25.16
C ALA A 121 9.55 1.74 -25.35
N GLN A 122 10.24 2.16 -24.29
CA GLN A 122 11.68 2.44 -24.27
C GLN A 122 12.54 1.20 -23.91
N ALA A 123 11.92 0.09 -23.51
CA ALA A 123 12.66 -1.13 -23.23
C ALA A 123 13.25 -1.71 -24.53
N PRO A 124 14.53 -2.11 -24.56
CA PRO A 124 15.09 -2.77 -25.73
C PRO A 124 14.28 -4.03 -26.02
N LYS A 125 13.76 -4.16 -27.25
CA LYS A 125 13.14 -5.40 -27.72
C LYS A 125 14.22 -6.48 -27.70
N LYS A 126 14.09 -7.44 -26.78
CA LYS A 126 14.84 -8.70 -26.88
C LYS A 126 14.35 -9.40 -28.15
N ASN A 127 15.14 -9.30 -29.22
CA ASN A 127 15.04 -10.20 -30.37
C ASN A 127 15.77 -11.49 -30.04
#